data_AF-A0A6B9F9R8-F1
#
_entry.id   AF-A0A6B9F9R8-F1
#
_cell.length_a   1.000
_cell.length_b   1.000
_cell.length_c   1.000
_cell.angle_alpha   90.00
_cell.angle_beta   90.00
_cell.angle_gamma   90.00
#
_symmetry.space_group_name_H-M   'P 1'
#
loop_
_entity.id
_entity.type
_entity.pdbx_description
1 polymer ?
#
loop_
_entity_poly.entity_id
_entity_poly.type
_entity_poly.pdbx_seq_one_letter_code
_entity_poly.pdbx_strand_id
1 'polypeptide(L)' 'MAGRYGDLDYGAWTKRGTLLGLALFAVGALGELAAHALGIGLPAWEATLLFDAEVLGVCLFLLSPLVFGVVLPLTE' A
#
# COMPACT_ATOMS: atom_id res chain seq x y z
N MET A 1 -13.32 3.34 24.58
CA MET A 1 -12.28 3.07 25.59
C MET A 1 -10.96 3.31 24.89
N ALA A 2 -10.17 4.28 25.34
CA ALA A 2 -8.89 4.62 24.71
C ALA A 2 -7.84 3.59 25.18
N GLY A 3 -7.20 2.92 24.23
CA GLY A 3 -6.08 2.01 24.47
C GLY A 3 -4.83 2.75 24.94
N ARG A 4 -3.84 1.99 25.40
CA ARG A 4 -2.67 2.45 26.16
C ARG A 4 -1.72 3.35 25.32
N TYR A 5 -1.82 3.34 23.99
CA TYR A 5 -1.28 4.33 23.06
C TYR A 5 -2.38 5.33 22.67
N GLY A 6 -2.36 6.48 23.33
CA GLY A 6 -3.42 7.49 23.25
C GLY A 6 -3.95 7.79 21.84
N ASP A 7 -5.28 7.84 21.74
CA ASP A 7 -6.05 8.45 20.65
C ASP A 7 -5.67 8.07 19.22
N LEU A 8 -5.05 6.89 19.02
CA LEU A 8 -4.76 6.40 17.68
C LEU A 8 -6.07 5.88 17.05
N ASP A 9 -6.61 6.62 16.08
CA ASP A 9 -7.77 6.16 15.31
C ASP A 9 -7.38 5.01 14.39
N TYR A 10 -7.43 3.79 14.94
CA TYR A 10 -7.20 2.52 14.26
C TYR A 10 -7.99 2.40 12.95
N GLY A 11 -9.20 2.92 12.92
CA GLY A 11 -10.07 2.91 11.75
C GLY A 11 -9.55 3.82 10.64
N ALA A 12 -9.13 5.05 10.99
CA ALA A 12 -8.54 5.98 10.04
C ALA A 12 -7.20 5.48 9.50
N TRP A 13 -6.32 4.94 10.36
CA TRP A 13 -5.03 4.40 9.96
C TRP A 13 -5.15 3.17 9.06
N THR A 14 -6.07 2.25 9.39
CA THR A 14 -6.38 1.10 8.54
C THR A 14 -6.77 1.55 7.13
N LYS A 15 -7.76 2.45 7.01
CA LYS A 15 -8.26 2.94 5.72
C LYS A 15 -7.17 3.63 4.92
N ARG A 16 -6.40 4.52 5.56
CA ARG A 16 -5.32 5.26 4.90
C ARG A 16 -4.22 4.32 4.39
N GLY A 17 -3.79 3.35 5.20
CA GLY A 17 -2.77 2.39 4.78
C GLY A 17 -3.27 1.45 3.67
N THR A 18 -4.53 1.01 3.73
CA THR A 18 -5.13 0.21 2.66
C THR A 18 -5.27 1.00 1.37
N LEU A 19 -5.76 2.25 1.43
CA LEU A 19 -5.86 3.12 0.26
C LEU A 19 -4.49 3.48 -0.32
N LEU A 20 -3.49 3.72 0.53
CA LEU A 20 -2.12 3.96 0.10
C LEU A 20 -1.56 2.74 -0.63
N GLY A 21 -1.74 1.54 -0.08
CA GLY A 21 -1.32 0.29 -0.71
C GLY A 21 -1.99 0.07 -2.07
N LEU A 22 -3.32 0.28 -2.14
CA LEU A 22 -4.06 0.21 -3.40
C LEU A 22 -3.55 1.22 -4.43
N ALA A 23 -3.31 2.47 -4.02
CA ALA A 23 -2.83 3.51 -4.91
C ALA A 23 -1.43 3.20 -5.44
N LEU A 24 -0.53 2.71 -4.58
CA LEU A 24 0.83 2.37 -4.96
C LEU A 24 0.85 1.19 -5.95
N PHE A 25 0.05 0.15 -5.68
CA PHE A 25 -0.15 -0.96 -6.60
C PHE A 25 -0.72 -0.50 -7.95
N ALA A 26 -1.75 0.35 -7.92
CA ALA A 26 -2.35 0.87 -9.14
C ALA A 26 -1.36 1.69 -9.97
N VAL A 27 -0.48 2.48 -9.33
CA VAL A 27 0.57 3.23 -10.03
C VAL A 27 1.58 2.32 -10.69
N GLY A 28 2.06 1.27 -10.00
CA GLY A 28 2.96 0.28 -10.58
C GLY A 28 2.35 -0.42 -11.80
N ALA A 29 1.18 -1.01 -11.60
CA ALA A 29 0.49 -1.79 -12.63
C ALA A 29 0.06 -0.94 -13.83
N LEU A 30 -0.51 0.25 -13.60
CA LEU A 30 -0.88 1.15 -14.69
C LEU A 30 0.35 1.75 -15.37
N GLY A 31 1.44 1.99 -14.65
CA GLY A 31 2.70 2.48 -15.21
C GLY A 31 3.29 1.49 -16.20
N GLU A 32 3.41 0.22 -15.82
CA GLU A 32 3.94 -0.83 -16.71
C GLU A 32 3.02 -1.08 -17.91
N LEU A 33 1.70 -1.12 -17.68
CA LEU A 33 0.71 -1.32 -18.73
C LEU A 33 0.71 -0.16 -19.73
N ALA A 34 0.77 1.08 -19.24
CA ALA A 34 0.81 2.27 -20.09
C ALA A 34 2.10 2.35 -20.90
N ALA A 35 3.26 2.04 -20.30
CA ALA A 35 4.53 2.01 -21.02
C ALA A 35 4.51 0.98 -22.15
N HIS A 36 4.02 -0.24 -21.88
CA HIS A 36 3.83 -1.26 -22.92
C HIS A 36 2.85 -0.80 -24.01
N ALA A 37 1.71 -0.22 -23.63
CA ALA A 37 0.67 0.22 -24.58
C ALA A 37 1.16 1.36 -25.49
N LEU A 38 2.02 2.25 -24.98
CA LEU A 38 2.60 3.36 -25.72
C LEU A 38 3.88 2.99 -26.47
N GLY A 39 4.39 1.76 -26.31
CA GLY A 39 5.65 1.32 -26.90
C GLY A 39 6.89 2.02 -26.32
N ILE A 40 6.78 2.56 -25.10
CA ILE A 40 7.87 3.24 -24.41
C ILE A 40 8.72 2.19 -23.70
N GLY A 41 9.99 2.12 -24.05
CA GLY A 41 10.95 1.29 -23.34
C GLY A 41 11.30 1.91 -21.98
N LEU A 42 10.93 1.22 -20.90
CA LEU A 42 11.34 1.58 -19.54
C LEU A 42 12.82 1.19 -19.34
N PRO A 43 13.69 2.08 -18.87
CA PRO A 43 15.01 1.69 -18.39
C PRO A 43 14.85 0.74 -17.19
N ALA A 44 15.84 -0.14 -17.01
CA ALA A 44 15.76 -1.22 -16.02
C ALA A 44 15.42 -0.74 -14.59
N TRP A 45 15.93 0.44 -14.20
CA TRP A 45 15.66 0.99 -12.88
C TRP A 45 14.22 1.50 -12.71
N GLU A 46 13.58 2.02 -13.77
CA GLU A 46 12.17 2.44 -13.72
C GLU A 46 11.26 1.22 -13.61
N ALA A 47 11.54 0.17 -14.39
CA ALA A 47 10.82 -1.09 -14.30
C ALA A 47 10.91 -1.70 -12.89
N THR A 48 12.10 -1.70 -12.28
CA THR A 48 12.24 -2.19 -10.89
C THR A 48 11.48 -1.33 -9.89
N LEU A 49 11.42 0.00 -10.07
CA LEU A 49 10.66 0.87 -9.18
C LEU A 49 9.14 0.66 -9.29
N LEU A 50 8.63 0.46 -10.51
CA LEU A 50 7.22 0.14 -10.73
C LEU A 50 6.87 -1.20 -10.08
N PHE A 51 7.71 -2.21 -10.29
CA PHE A 51 7.55 -3.51 -9.65
C PHE A 51 7.60 -3.42 -8.11
N ASP A 52 8.58 -2.72 -7.55
CA ASP A 52 8.69 -2.51 -6.10
C ASP A 52 7.46 -1.79 -5.54
N ALA A 53 6.91 -0.81 -6.29
CA ALA A 53 5.67 -0.14 -5.94
C ALA A 53 4.47 -1.11 -5.92
N GLU A 54 4.38 -2.04 -6.88
CA GLU A 54 3.37 -3.09 -6.84
C GLU A 54 3.49 -3.97 -5.60
N VAL A 55 4.69 -4.49 -5.33
CA VAL A 55 4.93 -5.39 -4.20
C VAL A 55 4.62 -4.68 -2.88
N LEU A 56 5.13 -3.47 -2.68
CA LEU A 56 4.85 -2.67 -1.49
C LEU A 56 3.37 -2.31 -1.40
N GLY A 57 2.73 -2.02 -2.54
CA GLY A 57 1.31 -1.71 -2.61
C GLY A 57 0.45 -2.87 -2.11
N VAL A 58 0.72 -4.08 -2.60
CA VAL A 58 0.05 -5.32 -2.15
C VAL A 58 0.33 -5.59 -0.67
N CYS A 59 1.58 -5.46 -0.23
CA CYS A 59 1.94 -5.63 1.18
C CYS A 59 1.18 -4.66 2.07
N LEU A 60 1.15 -3.37 1.75
CA LEU A 60 0.42 -2.36 2.52
C LEU A 60 -1.10 -2.60 2.49
N PHE A 61 -1.65 -2.94 1.33
CA PHE A 61 -3.08 -3.20 1.17
C PHE A 61 -3.57 -4.34 2.09
N LEU A 62 -2.79 -5.43 2.15
CA LEU A 62 -3.12 -6.61 2.95
C LEU A 62 -2.75 -6.45 4.43
N LEU A 63 -1.58 -5.88 4.73
CA LEU A 63 -1.07 -5.80 6.10
C LEU A 63 -1.68 -4.64 6.89
N SER A 64 -2.04 -3.52 6.25
CA SER A 64 -2.66 -2.38 6.94
C SER A 64 -3.92 -2.76 7.75
N PRO A 65 -4.94 -3.42 7.19
CA PRO A 65 -6.13 -3.80 7.96
C PRO A 65 -5.85 -4.88 9.00
N LEU A 66 -4.87 -5.75 8.75
CA LEU A 66 -4.48 -6.78 9.71
C LEU A 66 -3.76 -6.17 10.92
N VAL A 67 -2.80 -5.27 10.71
CA VAL A 67 -2.03 -4.65 11.78
C VAL A 67 -2.88 -3.62 12.53
N PHE A 68 -3.45 -2.64 11.83
CA PHE A 68 -4.16 -1.52 12.47
C PHE A 68 -5.60 -1.86 12.84
N GLY A 69 -6.26 -2.74 12.09
CA GLY A 69 -7.65 -3.10 12.33
C GLY A 69 -7.85 -4.28 13.27
N VAL A 70 -6.85 -5.16 13.41
CA VAL A 70 -6.95 -6.40 14.21
C VAL A 70 -5.88 -6.48 15.28
N VAL A 71 -4.59 -6.51 14.93
CA VAL A 71 -3.51 -6.79 15.89
C VAL A 71 -3.42 -5.70 16.95
N LEU A 72 -3.26 -4.43 16.55
CA LEU A 72 -3.04 -3.35 17.51
C LEU A 72 -4.21 -3.17 18.49
N PRO A 73 -5.49 -3.15 18.07
CA PRO A 73 -6.62 -3.08 19.00
C PRO A 73 -6.73 -4.25 19.98
N LEU A 74 -6.15 -5.42 19.66
CA LEU A 74 -6.17 -6.60 20.54
C LEU A 74 -4.98 -6.66 21.51
N THR A 75 -3.89 -5.96 21.21
CA THR A 75 -2.69 -5.89 22.05
C THR A 75 -2.72 -4.74 23.07
N GLU A 76 -3.66 -3.82 22.89
CA GLU A 76 -3.92 -2.66 23.73
C GLU A 76 -4.94 -2.97 24.83
#